data_AF-A0A1V1PDK2-F1
#
_entry.id   AF-A0A1V1PDK2-F1
#
_cell.length_a   1.000
_cell.length_b   1.000
_cell.length_c   1.000
_cell.angle_alpha   90.00
_cell.angle_beta   90.00
_cell.angle_gamma   90.00
#
_symmetry.space_group_name_H-M   'P 1'
#
loop_
_entity.id
_entity.type
_entity.pdbx_description
1 polymer ?
#
loop_
_entity_poly.entity_id
_entity_poly.type
_entity_poly.pdbx_seq_one_letter_code
_entity_poly.pdbx_strand_id
1 'polypeptide(L)'
;MMIGSMLIIILLFTVHKTVLARDNINPITNNGKKWRIAYYEGGPYSDYTDTMRTLVDGLIESGWIKDSNPKTISGDVQKPYWEWLTQCNSPYLSFNPQYAFSANWDDQKRVVIRKK
;
A
#
# COMPACT_ATOMS: atom_id res chain seq x y z
N MET A 1 22.87 11.82 -65.00
CA MET A 1 21.58 12.34 -64.50
C MET A 1 20.72 11.14 -64.12
N MET A 2 20.45 11.00 -62.82
CA MET A 2 19.56 10.05 -62.12
C MET A 2 19.73 8.54 -62.33
N ILE A 3 20.43 7.93 -61.36
CA ILE A 3 20.32 6.51 -60.99
C ILE A 3 18.93 6.32 -60.37
N GLY A 4 18.11 5.45 -60.97
CA GLY A 4 16.79 5.10 -60.45
C GLY A 4 16.91 4.37 -59.12
N SER A 5 16.76 5.09 -58.02
CA SER A 5 16.69 4.55 -56.67
C SER A 5 15.45 3.66 -56.53
N MET A 6 15.69 2.36 -56.58
CA MET A 6 14.80 1.30 -56.13
C MET A 6 14.55 1.48 -54.63
N LEU A 7 13.45 2.15 -54.28
CA LEU A 7 12.97 2.34 -52.92
C LEU A 7 12.43 1.02 -52.36
N ILE A 8 13.35 0.14 -51.96
CA ILE A 8 13.06 -0.91 -50.98
C ILE A 8 12.99 -0.19 -49.62
N ILE A 9 11.78 0.20 -49.22
CA ILE A 9 11.50 0.59 -47.83
C ILE A 9 11.44 -0.72 -47.04
N ILE A 10 12.60 -1.20 -46.59
CA ILE A 10 12.67 -2.16 -45.48
C ILE A 10 12.22 -1.39 -44.24
N LEU A 11 10.95 -1.54 -43.92
CA LEU A 11 10.34 -1.11 -42.68
C LEU A 11 10.89 -2.01 -41.56
N LEU A 12 12.08 -1.67 -41.06
CA LEU A 12 12.61 -2.20 -39.81
C LEU A 12 11.70 -1.73 -38.68
N PHE A 13 10.66 -2.52 -38.37
CA PHE A 13 10.01 -2.46 -37.08
C PHE A 13 11.00 -2.96 -36.03
N THR A 14 11.92 -2.09 -35.62
CA THR A 14 12.59 -2.21 -34.34
C THR A 14 11.52 -2.05 -33.28
N VAL A 15 10.93 -3.18 -32.87
CA VAL A 15 10.20 -3.28 -31.61
C VAL A 15 11.20 -2.86 -30.54
N HIS A 16 11.15 -1.59 -30.16
CA HIS A 16 11.79 -1.15 -28.94
C HIS A 16 11.09 -1.94 -27.86
N LYS A 17 11.72 -3.02 -27.39
CA LYS A 17 11.39 -3.58 -26.09
C LYS A 17 11.76 -2.48 -25.11
N THR A 18 10.82 -1.58 -24.85
CA THR A 18 10.84 -0.80 -23.62
C THR A 18 10.75 -1.83 -22.52
N VAL A 19 11.91 -2.31 -22.06
CA VAL A 19 12.06 -2.82 -20.71
C VAL A 19 11.57 -1.66 -19.86
N LEU A 20 10.31 -1.73 -19.42
CA LEU A 20 9.87 -0.90 -18.34
C LEU A 20 10.80 -1.28 -17.20
N ALA A 21 11.73 -0.40 -16.84
CA ALA A 21 12.45 -0.53 -15.60
C ALA A 21 11.36 -0.68 -14.54
N ARG A 22 11.24 -1.89 -13.97
CA ARG A 22 10.34 -2.09 -12.84
C ARG A 22 10.86 -1.13 -11.79
N ASP A 23 10.06 -0.11 -11.46
CA ASP A 23 10.40 0.79 -10.37
C ASP A 23 10.84 -0.04 -9.17
N ASN A 24 11.89 0.42 -8.50
CA ASN A 24 12.44 -0.28 -7.37
C ASN A 24 11.39 -0.33 -6.25
N ILE A 25 10.61 -1.42 -6.20
CA ILE A 25 9.57 -1.65 -5.19
C ILE A 25 10.15 -2.07 -3.83
N ASN A 26 11.47 -2.06 -3.66
CA ASN A 26 12.07 -2.32 -2.37
C ASN A 26 11.68 -1.22 -1.39
N PRO A 27 11.42 -1.57 -0.11
CA PRO A 27 11.12 -0.60 0.91
C PRO A 27 12.24 0.45 1.02
N ILE A 28 11.84 1.71 1.19
CA ILE A 28 12.76 2.82 1.40
C ILE A 28 12.42 3.54 2.70
N THR A 29 13.43 4.18 3.28
CA THR A 29 13.23 5.08 4.42
C THR A 29 12.70 6.43 3.96
N ASN A 30 11.98 7.13 4.84
CA ASN A 30 11.64 8.53 4.70
C ASN A 30 12.85 9.38 5.08
N ASN A 31 13.75 9.63 4.13
CA ASN A 31 14.97 10.43 4.34
C ASN A 31 15.79 9.95 5.55
N GLY A 32 16.05 8.63 5.61
CA GLY A 32 16.77 8.00 6.73
C GLY A 32 15.93 7.74 7.98
N LYS A 33 14.64 8.09 7.99
CA LYS A 33 13.70 7.82 9.09
C LYS A 33 12.63 6.81 8.69
N LYS A 34 12.00 6.18 9.68
CA LYS A 34 10.82 5.33 9.44
C LYS A 34 9.63 6.20 9.01
N TRP A 35 8.79 5.67 8.14
CA TRP A 35 7.46 6.21 7.88
C TRP A 35 6.58 6.04 9.11
N ARG A 36 5.87 7.10 9.50
CA ARG A 36 4.91 7.08 10.62
C ARG A 36 3.54 6.83 10.02
N ILE A 37 2.95 5.69 10.39
CA ILE A 37 1.66 5.29 9.86
C ILE A 37 0.57 5.62 10.87
N ALA A 38 -0.57 6.09 10.35
CA ALA A 38 -1.80 6.23 11.09
C ALA A 38 -2.91 5.48 10.34
N TYR A 39 -3.86 4.93 11.09
CA TYR A 39 -5.00 4.20 10.58
C TYR A 39 -6.29 4.90 10.99
N TYR A 40 -7.26 4.96 10.08
CA TYR A 40 -8.58 5.53 10.34
C TYR A 40 -9.64 4.65 9.69
N GLU A 41 -10.69 4.34 10.45
CA GLU A 41 -11.86 3.57 9.99
C GLU A 41 -13.17 4.28 10.37
N GLY A 42 -14.25 3.94 9.68
CA GLY A 42 -15.60 4.37 10.05
C GLY A 42 -16.07 3.74 11.37
N GLY A 43 -15.77 2.47 11.58
CA GLY A 43 -16.17 1.66 12.73
C GLY A 43 -15.90 0.19 12.41
N PRO A 44 -16.24 -0.75 13.31
CA PRO A 44 -16.01 -2.17 13.07
C PRO A 44 -16.84 -2.66 11.87
N TYR A 45 -16.19 -3.36 10.94
CA TYR A 45 -16.80 -3.96 9.75
C TYR A 45 -15.95 -5.12 9.24
N SER A 46 -16.57 -6.25 8.93
CA SER A 46 -15.90 -7.50 8.53
C SER A 46 -14.86 -7.30 7.43
N ASP A 47 -15.22 -6.53 6.40
CA ASP A 47 -14.36 -6.36 5.23
C ASP A 47 -13.10 -5.56 5.56
N TYR A 48 -13.12 -4.75 6.63
CA TYR A 48 -11.92 -4.04 7.11
C TYR A 48 -10.93 -5.02 7.74
N THR A 49 -11.40 -6.05 8.43
CA THR A 49 -10.53 -7.11 8.96
C THR A 49 -9.82 -7.84 7.82
N ASP A 50 -10.55 -8.22 6.77
CA ASP A 50 -9.97 -8.92 5.63
C ASP A 50 -9.03 -8.02 4.81
N THR A 51 -9.45 -6.78 4.54
CA THR A 51 -8.63 -5.79 3.82
C THR A 51 -7.32 -5.50 4.58
N MET A 52 -7.41 -5.33 5.90
CA MET A 52 -6.25 -5.06 6.74
C MET A 52 -5.31 -6.27 6.80
N ARG A 53 -5.85 -7.49 6.83
CA ARG A 53 -5.03 -8.71 6.74
C ARG A 53 -4.23 -8.73 5.45
N THR A 54 -4.89 -8.53 4.30
CA THR A 54 -4.22 -8.49 3.00
C THR A 54 -3.17 -7.37 2.92
N LEU A 55 -3.43 -6.21 3.52
CA LEU A 55 -2.43 -5.15 3.63
C LEU A 55 -1.21 -5.59 4.43
N VAL A 56 -1.41 -6.18 5.61
CA VAL A 56 -0.32 -6.67 6.47
C VAL A 56 0.49 -7.73 5.75
N ASP A 57 -0.17 -8.72 5.13
CA ASP A 57 0.49 -9.78 4.36
C ASP A 57 1.35 -9.17 3.24
N GLY A 58 0.79 -8.21 2.48
CA GLY A 58 1.53 -7.51 1.43
C GLY A 58 2.76 -6.76 1.95
N LEU A 59 2.68 -6.13 3.13
CA LEU A 59 3.81 -5.44 3.77
C LEU A 59 4.91 -6.41 4.24
N ILE A 60 4.54 -7.61 4.67
CA ILE A 60 5.50 -8.67 5.01
C ILE A 60 6.16 -9.20 3.75
N GLU A 61 5.38 -9.59 2.74
CA GLU A 61 5.85 -10.17 1.48
C GLU A 61 6.78 -9.23 0.71
N SER A 62 6.50 -7.93 0.72
CA SER A 62 7.34 -6.91 0.09
C SER A 62 8.53 -6.46 0.97
N GLY A 63 8.68 -7.03 2.17
CA GLY A 63 9.82 -6.82 3.04
C GLY A 63 9.83 -5.52 3.85
N TRP A 64 8.70 -4.78 3.87
CA TRP A 64 8.51 -3.61 4.72
C TRP A 64 8.46 -4.02 6.19
N ILE A 65 7.85 -5.16 6.50
CA ILE A 65 7.83 -5.78 7.85
C ILE A 65 8.68 -7.06 7.81
N LYS A 66 9.44 -7.33 8.88
CA LYS A 66 10.36 -8.48 8.98
C LYS A 66 9.78 -9.67 9.72
N ASP A 67 8.78 -9.44 10.56
CA ASP A 67 8.10 -10.51 11.29
C ASP A 67 7.18 -11.32 10.36
N SER A 68 6.87 -12.54 10.80
CA SER A 68 5.93 -13.43 10.10
C SER A 68 4.48 -13.10 10.41
N ASN A 69 3.57 -13.71 9.64
CA ASN A 69 2.14 -13.39 9.62
C ASN A 69 1.50 -13.33 11.03
N PRO A 70 0.70 -12.28 11.32
CA PRO A 70 -0.08 -12.21 12.55
C PRO A 70 -1.13 -13.33 12.61
N LYS A 71 -1.67 -13.57 13.81
CA LYS A 71 -2.81 -14.48 13.97
C LYS A 71 -3.99 -14.04 13.11
N THR A 72 -4.66 -14.98 12.46
CA THR A 72 -5.90 -14.70 11.73
C THR A 72 -6.99 -14.19 12.69
N ILE A 73 -7.50 -12.99 12.41
CA ILE A 73 -8.65 -12.37 13.08
C ILE A 73 -9.83 -12.49 12.12
N SER A 74 -11.05 -12.72 12.61
CA SER A 74 -12.26 -12.75 11.78
C SER A 74 -13.39 -11.94 12.42
N GLY A 75 -14.36 -11.53 11.60
CA GLY A 75 -15.53 -10.77 12.04
C GLY A 75 -15.28 -9.26 12.18
N ASP A 76 -16.23 -8.60 12.83
CA ASP A 76 -16.32 -7.15 12.98
C ASP A 76 -15.41 -6.67 14.11
N VAL A 77 -14.10 -6.61 13.83
CA VAL A 77 -13.10 -6.15 14.79
C VAL A 77 -12.73 -4.71 14.49
N GLN A 78 -12.73 -3.89 15.53
CA GLN A 78 -12.27 -2.52 15.46
C GLN A 78 -10.75 -2.47 15.39
N LYS A 79 -10.18 -1.69 14.47
CA LYS A 79 -8.72 -1.52 14.30
C LYS A 79 -7.98 -2.86 14.20
N PRO A 80 -8.42 -3.76 13.30
CA PRO A 80 -7.87 -5.10 13.20
C PRO A 80 -6.36 -5.02 12.98
N TYR A 81 -5.61 -5.95 13.59
CA TYR A 81 -4.15 -6.05 13.50
C TYR A 81 -3.32 -4.88 14.05
N TRP A 82 -3.92 -3.78 14.53
CA TRP A 82 -3.17 -2.60 14.95
C TRP A 82 -2.24 -2.86 16.14
N GLU A 83 -2.72 -3.58 17.14
CA GLU A 83 -1.90 -3.97 18.30
C GLU A 83 -0.65 -4.75 17.86
N TRP A 84 -0.82 -5.73 16.96
CA TRP A 84 0.30 -6.49 16.40
C TRP A 84 1.27 -5.59 15.61
N LEU A 85 0.75 -4.67 14.79
CA LEU A 85 1.57 -3.71 14.05
C LEU A 85 2.42 -2.83 14.96
N THR A 86 1.91 -2.44 16.13
CA THR A 86 2.69 -1.65 17.10
C THR A 86 3.84 -2.42 17.74
N GLN A 87 3.82 -3.75 17.68
CA GLN A 87 4.83 -4.63 18.26
C GLN A 87 5.76 -5.23 17.19
N CYS A 88 5.39 -5.16 15.91
CA CYS A 88 6.14 -5.81 14.84
C CYS A 88 7.50 -5.14 14.56
N ASN A 89 8.46 -5.93 14.07
CA ASN A 89 9.75 -5.44 13.63
C ASN A 89 9.68 -4.94 12.18
N SER A 90 9.86 -3.63 12.01
CA SER A 90 10.07 -3.01 10.70
C SER A 90 11.18 -1.97 10.76
N PRO A 91 12.19 -2.03 9.87
CA PRO A 91 13.18 -0.96 9.74
C PRO A 91 12.64 0.26 8.98
N TYR A 92 11.46 0.16 8.35
CA TYR A 92 10.91 1.19 7.46
C TYR A 92 9.64 1.85 7.99
N LEU A 93 8.83 1.15 8.80
CA LEU A 93 7.53 1.60 9.28
C LEU A 93 7.52 1.71 10.81
N SER A 94 6.74 2.66 11.31
CA SER A 94 6.49 2.87 12.73
C SER A 94 5.00 3.06 12.96
N PHE A 95 4.46 2.30 13.90
CA PHE A 95 3.05 2.27 14.26
C PHE A 95 2.94 2.67 15.74
N ASN A 96 2.11 3.68 16.03
CA ASN A 96 1.89 4.15 17.40
C ASN A 96 0.51 3.69 17.89
N PRO A 97 0.37 3.13 19.10
CA PRO A 97 -0.94 2.74 19.65
C PRO A 97 -2.01 3.84 19.61
N GLN A 98 -1.61 5.11 19.71
CA GLN A 98 -2.51 6.26 19.70
C GLN A 98 -2.92 6.72 18.29
N TYR A 99 -2.34 6.15 17.22
CA TYR A 99 -2.57 6.56 15.83
C TYR A 99 -3.49 5.61 15.05
N ALA A 100 -4.32 4.84 15.74
CA ALA A 100 -5.47 4.17 15.15
C ALA A 100 -6.77 4.78 15.66
N PHE A 101 -7.52 5.35 14.73
CA PHE A 101 -8.73 6.13 14.96
C PHE A 101 -9.95 5.42 14.41
N SER A 102 -11.10 5.69 15.02
CA SER A 102 -12.38 5.16 14.53
C SER A 102 -13.46 6.21 14.71
N ALA A 103 -14.34 6.35 13.71
CA ALA A 103 -15.51 7.18 13.86
C ALA A 103 -16.57 6.53 14.78
N ASN A 104 -16.45 5.22 15.08
CA ASN A 104 -17.42 4.40 15.82
C ASN A 104 -18.82 4.42 15.19
N TRP A 105 -18.89 4.53 13.85
CA TRP A 105 -20.12 4.71 13.08
C TRP A 105 -21.00 5.91 13.54
N ASP A 106 -20.42 6.87 14.25
CA ASP A 106 -21.15 8.01 14.81
C ASP A 106 -21.71 8.92 13.71
N ASP A 107 -23.02 8.83 13.50
CA ASP A 107 -23.76 9.59 12.49
C ASP A 107 -23.71 11.10 12.71
N GLN A 108 -23.54 11.56 13.96
CA GLN A 108 -23.44 13.00 14.25
C GLN A 108 -22.19 13.60 13.62
N LYS A 109 -21.09 12.84 13.55
CA LYS A 109 -19.85 13.28 12.89
C LYS A 109 -20.04 13.51 11.39
N ARG A 110 -20.92 12.73 10.73
CA ARG A 110 -21.20 12.89 9.28
C ARG A 110 -21.93 14.20 8.98
N VAL A 111 -22.87 14.60 9.84
CA VAL A 111 -23.65 15.84 9.68
C VAL A 111 -22.75 17.08 9.77
N VAL A 112 -21.73 17.05 10.64
CA VAL A 112 -20.79 18.17 10.80
C VAL A 112 -19.90 18.36 9.57
N ILE A 113 -19.39 17.28 8.98
CA ILE A 113 -18.52 17.36 7.79
C ILE A 113 -19.29 17.89 6.58
N ARG A 114 -20.55 17.50 6.38
CA ARG A 114 -21.35 17.92 5.22
C ARG A 114 -21.67 19.43 5.17
N LYS A 115 -21.55 20.14 6.30
CA LYS A 115 -21.89 21.57 6.41
C LYS A 115 -20.69 22.51 6.24
N LYS A 116 -19.50 21.97 5.96
CA LYS A 116 -18.25 22.72 5.82
C LYS A 116 -17.81 22.70 4.36
#